data_AF-A0A8J1M6P6-F1
#
_entry.id   AF-A0A8J1M6P6-F1
#
_cell.length_a   1.000
_cell.length_b   1.000
_cell.length_c   1.000
_cell.angle_alpha   90.00
_cell.angle_beta   90.00
_cell.angle_gamma   90.00
#
_symmetry.space_group_name_H-M   'P 1'
#
loop_
_entity.id
_entity.type
_entity.pdbx_description
1 polymer ?
#
loop_
_entity_poly.entity_id
_entity_poly.type
_entity_poly.pdbx_seq_one_letter_code
_entity_poly.pdbx_strand_id
1 'polypeptide(L)'
;MERGMVLCLFCCLPCWVSGSSQVQCSADKGTVPVGGSVTMRCKLNSDCNTQDILQVTWRKQSGEFAGTIATSSRSHGQRFLGPYSNRKVRFAEEIQNCSAITIGSVTPGDQGCFQCIFNIYPLGASMGSVCLDITEASISDPKMEINLDSNNDHVISCSATGKPAPKITWNVTRTLEQNPQNYSINHPDQTVTVISNFTHRTLGRIHVTCVVHHPSLSSDIVLSKAIEDSQFFETSNSLSMTSLMIAAIVAAIPILIIIFYVIVHLCMKEHIIHKIHSHPGTHFCFLSRRFL
;
A
#
# COMPACT_ATOMS: atom_id res chain seq x y z
N MET A 1 -59.21 -69.92 -13.41
CA MET A 1 -59.19 -68.59 -14.07
C MET A 1 -59.70 -67.57 -13.06
N GLU A 2 -59.13 -66.36 -13.14
CA GLU A 2 -59.51 -65.13 -12.47
C GLU A 2 -58.85 -64.78 -11.10
N ARG A 3 -57.93 -63.81 -11.23
CA ARG A 3 -57.80 -62.53 -10.49
C ARG A 3 -57.06 -62.50 -9.16
N GLY A 4 -56.02 -61.65 -9.11
CA GLY A 4 -55.48 -61.14 -7.85
C GLY A 4 -54.10 -60.48 -7.91
N MET A 5 -53.86 -59.60 -8.88
CA MET A 5 -52.65 -58.77 -8.96
C MET A 5 -52.66 -57.72 -7.84
N VAL A 6 -51.79 -57.83 -6.84
CA VAL A 6 -51.53 -56.77 -5.85
C VAL A 6 -50.15 -56.18 -6.15
N LEU A 7 -50.15 -55.12 -6.97
CA LEU A 7 -49.01 -54.22 -7.09
C LEU A 7 -48.84 -53.47 -5.77
N CYS A 8 -47.79 -53.80 -5.00
CA CYS A 8 -47.27 -52.92 -3.95
C CYS A 8 -46.69 -51.67 -4.60
N LEU A 9 -47.53 -50.65 -4.80
CA LEU A 9 -47.15 -49.32 -5.23
C LEU A 9 -46.26 -48.67 -4.17
N PHE A 10 -45.04 -48.36 -4.61
CA PHE A 10 -44.07 -47.47 -3.97
C PHE A 10 -44.75 -46.21 -3.41
N CYS A 11 -44.68 -46.04 -2.09
CA CYS A 11 -44.92 -44.76 -1.43
C CYS A 11 -43.73 -44.42 -0.53
N CYS A 12 -42.52 -44.43 -1.10
CA CYS A 12 -41.37 -43.75 -0.52
C CYS A 12 -41.35 -42.32 -1.04
N LEU A 13 -42.25 -41.47 -0.52
CA LEU A 13 -42.08 -40.03 -0.62
C LEU A 13 -40.74 -39.70 0.07
N PRO A 14 -39.76 -39.09 -0.62
CA PRO A 14 -38.56 -38.64 0.05
C PRO A 14 -38.99 -37.54 1.02
N CYS A 15 -38.90 -37.84 2.31
CA CYS A 15 -39.04 -36.84 3.35
C CYS A 15 -37.86 -35.88 3.17
N TRP A 16 -38.05 -34.81 2.39
CA TRP A 16 -37.16 -33.66 2.41
C TRP A 16 -37.36 -33.00 3.77
N VAL A 17 -36.64 -33.53 4.77
CA VAL A 17 -36.45 -32.85 6.04
C VAL A 17 -35.53 -31.67 5.73
N SER A 18 -36.11 -30.55 5.33
CA SER A 18 -35.43 -29.26 5.38
C SER A 18 -35.19 -28.96 6.86
N GLY A 19 -34.04 -29.39 7.37
CA GLY A 19 -33.61 -29.12 8.74
C GLY A 19 -33.40 -27.63 8.94
N SER A 20 -34.47 -26.92 9.32
CA SER A 20 -34.34 -25.57 9.86
C SER A 20 -33.61 -25.68 11.19
N SER A 21 -32.41 -25.10 11.29
CA SER A 21 -31.69 -25.06 12.56
C SER A 21 -32.50 -24.27 13.58
N GLN A 22 -32.84 -24.88 14.71
CA GLN A 22 -33.64 -24.28 15.77
C GLN A 22 -32.90 -23.13 16.49
N VAL A 23 -31.57 -22.99 16.32
CA VAL A 23 -30.79 -21.90 16.89
C VAL A 23 -30.01 -21.17 15.79
N GLN A 24 -30.31 -19.90 15.60
CA GLN A 24 -29.60 -19.03 14.65
C GLN A 24 -28.48 -18.27 15.35
N CYS A 25 -27.25 -18.48 14.91
CA CYS A 25 -26.07 -17.80 15.45
C CYS A 25 -25.43 -16.87 14.41
N SER A 26 -24.91 -15.74 14.86
CA SER A 26 -24.20 -14.76 14.05
C SER A 26 -23.14 -14.02 14.86
N ALA A 27 -22.13 -13.51 14.18
CA ALA A 27 -21.17 -12.57 14.74
C ALA A 27 -21.45 -11.17 14.17
N ASP A 28 -21.20 -10.13 14.95
CA ASP A 28 -21.27 -8.73 14.48
C ASP A 28 -20.24 -8.44 13.39
N LYS A 29 -19.11 -9.16 13.39
CA LYS A 29 -18.05 -9.12 12.40
C LYS A 29 -17.61 -10.55 12.07
N GLY A 30 -17.54 -10.88 10.77
CA GLY A 30 -17.04 -12.18 10.33
C GLY A 30 -15.53 -12.34 10.52
N THR A 31 -14.78 -11.27 10.27
CA THR A 31 -13.32 -11.22 10.43
C THR A 31 -12.93 -10.09 11.38
N VAL A 32 -12.05 -10.37 12.32
CA VAL A 32 -11.68 -9.44 13.40
C VAL A 32 -10.16 -9.27 13.44
N PRO A 33 -9.62 -8.04 13.45
CA PRO A 33 -8.19 -7.84 13.63
C PRO A 33 -7.74 -8.23 15.05
N VAL A 34 -6.51 -8.75 15.18
CA VAL A 34 -5.89 -9.00 16.50
C VAL A 34 -5.95 -7.76 17.39
N GLY A 35 -6.28 -7.95 18.67
CA GLY A 35 -6.50 -6.87 19.63
C GLY A 35 -7.87 -6.20 19.55
N GLY A 36 -8.65 -6.49 18.50
CA GLY A 36 -10.03 -6.03 18.34
C GLY A 36 -11.03 -6.69 19.30
N SER A 37 -12.31 -6.37 19.12
CA SER A 37 -13.42 -6.94 19.88
C SER A 37 -14.53 -7.41 18.94
N VAL A 38 -15.16 -8.53 19.30
CA VAL A 38 -16.23 -9.20 18.54
C VAL A 38 -17.34 -9.66 19.46
N THR A 39 -18.58 -9.60 18.98
CA THR A 39 -19.76 -10.09 19.70
C THR A 39 -20.45 -11.17 18.89
N MET A 40 -20.47 -12.37 19.45
CA MET A 40 -21.25 -13.49 18.93
C MET A 40 -22.62 -13.50 19.60
N ARG A 41 -23.67 -13.77 18.82
CA ARG A 41 -25.07 -13.82 19.25
C ARG A 41 -25.73 -15.07 18.73
N CYS A 42 -26.53 -15.72 19.56
CA CYS A 42 -27.36 -16.85 19.18
C CYS A 42 -28.78 -16.63 19.67
N LYS A 43 -29.74 -16.89 18.79
CA LYS A 43 -31.17 -16.77 19.05
C LYS A 43 -31.81 -18.14 18.85
N LEU A 44 -32.47 -18.62 19.90
CA LEU A 44 -33.33 -19.79 19.83
C LEU A 44 -34.62 -19.40 19.11
N ASN A 45 -34.88 -20.04 17.96
CA ASN A 45 -36.14 -19.92 17.26
C ASN A 45 -37.16 -20.80 17.99
N SER A 46 -38.02 -20.15 18.77
CA SER A 46 -39.04 -20.82 19.56
C SER A 46 -40.42 -20.31 19.16
N ASP A 47 -41.26 -21.23 18.68
CA ASP A 47 -42.64 -20.97 18.28
C ASP A 47 -43.67 -21.19 19.41
N CYS A 48 -43.26 -21.26 20.69
CA CYS A 48 -44.24 -21.42 21.78
C CYS A 48 -43.75 -20.88 23.14
N ASN A 49 -44.58 -20.04 23.77
CA ASN A 49 -44.37 -19.40 25.09
C ASN A 49 -44.35 -20.37 26.30
N THR A 50 -44.13 -21.67 26.09
CA THR A 50 -44.19 -22.71 27.14
C THR A 50 -42.82 -23.32 27.47
N GLN A 51 -41.74 -22.82 26.86
CA GLN A 51 -40.40 -23.37 26.98
C GLN A 51 -39.59 -22.65 28.05
N ASP A 52 -39.02 -23.39 28.99
CA ASP A 52 -38.15 -22.82 30.03
C ASP A 52 -36.68 -23.10 29.72
N ILE A 53 -35.91 -22.03 29.49
CA ILE A 53 -34.46 -22.11 29.28
C ILE A 53 -33.78 -22.20 30.66
N LEU A 54 -33.20 -23.37 30.93
CA LEU A 54 -32.53 -23.67 32.19
C LEU A 54 -31.09 -23.13 32.22
N GLN A 55 -30.36 -23.33 31.12
CA GLN A 55 -28.96 -22.93 31.00
C GLN A 55 -28.53 -22.74 29.55
N VAL A 56 -27.77 -21.68 29.28
CA VAL A 56 -27.05 -21.47 28.02
C VAL A 56 -25.57 -21.71 28.22
N THR A 57 -24.96 -22.48 27.31
CA THR A 57 -23.54 -22.83 27.35
C THR A 57 -22.85 -22.44 26.06
N TRP A 58 -21.78 -21.66 26.16
CA TRP A 58 -20.89 -21.37 25.05
C TRP A 58 -19.67 -22.27 25.12
N ARG A 59 -19.36 -22.94 24.01
CA ARG A 59 -18.28 -23.90 23.87
C ARG A 59 -17.45 -23.60 22.63
N LYS A 60 -16.13 -23.61 22.74
CA LYS A 60 -15.22 -23.59 21.59
C LYS A 60 -15.03 -25.02 21.07
N GLN A 61 -15.17 -25.22 19.76
CA GLN A 61 -15.18 -26.56 19.16
C GLN A 61 -13.77 -27.08 18.84
N SER A 62 -12.84 -26.20 18.45
CA SER A 62 -11.50 -26.58 17.97
C SER A 62 -10.44 -25.52 18.24
N GLY A 63 -9.17 -25.91 18.06
CA GLY A 63 -7.98 -25.09 18.35
C GLY A 63 -7.18 -25.64 19.53
N GLU A 64 -6.18 -24.86 19.98
CA GLU A 64 -5.34 -25.23 21.13
C GLU A 64 -6.17 -25.49 22.40
N PHE A 65 -7.18 -24.66 22.63
CA PHE A 65 -8.23 -24.91 23.61
C PHE A 65 -9.55 -25.25 22.91
N ALA A 66 -10.13 -26.39 23.29
CA ALA A 66 -11.50 -26.78 22.96
C ALA A 66 -12.23 -27.13 24.26
N GLY A 67 -13.37 -26.50 24.51
CA GLY A 67 -14.04 -26.63 25.80
C GLY A 67 -15.04 -25.53 26.08
N THR A 68 -15.69 -25.60 27.24
CA THR A 68 -16.67 -24.62 27.67
C THR A 68 -15.98 -23.31 28.03
N ILE A 69 -16.48 -22.20 27.49
CA ILE A 69 -15.93 -20.85 27.72
C ILE A 69 -16.84 -20.00 28.59
N ALA A 70 -18.16 -20.23 28.54
CA ALA A 70 -19.13 -19.51 29.35
C ALA A 70 -20.39 -20.33 29.60
N THR A 71 -21.01 -20.14 30.76
CA THR A 71 -22.32 -20.67 31.11
C THR A 71 -23.18 -19.57 31.72
N SER A 72 -24.47 -19.59 31.44
CA SER A 72 -25.46 -18.71 32.08
C SER A 72 -26.65 -19.56 32.48
N SER A 73 -27.01 -19.56 33.76
CA SER A 73 -28.16 -20.29 34.30
C SER A 73 -28.90 -19.45 35.33
N ARG A 74 -30.19 -19.71 35.52
CA ARG A 74 -30.99 -18.99 36.53
C ARG A 74 -30.50 -19.25 37.95
N SER A 75 -30.02 -20.46 38.23
CA SER A 75 -29.60 -20.89 39.56
C SER A 75 -28.19 -20.43 39.95
N HIS A 76 -27.27 -20.28 38.98
CA HIS A 76 -25.85 -19.99 39.26
C HIS A 76 -25.33 -18.70 38.60
N GLY A 77 -26.20 -17.99 37.87
CA GLY A 77 -25.85 -16.79 37.12
C GLY A 77 -24.89 -17.08 35.96
N GLN A 78 -24.12 -16.06 35.60
CA GLN A 78 -23.13 -16.09 34.52
C GLN A 78 -21.75 -16.51 35.05
N ARG A 79 -21.07 -17.42 34.35
CA ARG A 79 -19.72 -17.89 34.67
C ARG A 79 -18.87 -17.99 33.41
N PHE A 80 -17.63 -17.52 33.49
CA PHE A 80 -16.62 -17.68 32.44
C PHE A 80 -15.58 -18.72 32.86
N LEU A 81 -15.16 -19.56 31.92
CA LEU A 81 -14.39 -20.77 32.19
C LEU A 81 -13.14 -20.85 31.28
N GLY A 82 -12.19 -21.68 31.68
CA GLY A 82 -10.96 -21.90 30.92
C GLY A 82 -10.14 -20.61 30.70
N PRO A 83 -9.47 -20.47 29.54
CA PRO A 83 -8.69 -19.27 29.19
C PRO A 83 -9.49 -17.96 29.12
N TYR A 84 -10.83 -18.05 29.08
CA TYR A 84 -11.73 -16.91 28.94
C TYR A 84 -12.19 -16.33 30.29
N SER A 85 -11.89 -17.01 31.40
CA SER A 85 -12.31 -16.62 32.77
C SER A 85 -11.80 -15.23 33.22
N ASN A 86 -10.57 -14.88 32.83
CA ASN A 86 -9.92 -13.61 33.19
C ASN A 86 -10.02 -12.55 32.09
N ARG A 87 -10.84 -12.76 31.06
CA ARG A 87 -11.00 -11.84 29.93
C ARG A 87 -12.30 -11.04 30.06
N LYS A 88 -12.38 -9.91 29.37
CA LYS A 88 -13.61 -9.09 29.31
C LYS A 88 -14.65 -9.79 28.44
N VAL A 89 -15.37 -10.76 29.00
CA VAL A 89 -16.54 -11.38 28.39
C VAL A 89 -17.80 -10.91 29.07
N ARG A 90 -18.82 -10.55 28.29
CA ARG A 90 -20.11 -10.04 28.79
C ARG A 90 -21.25 -10.69 28.04
N PHE A 91 -22.33 -10.99 28.75
CA PHE A 91 -23.60 -11.31 28.12
C PHE A 91 -24.33 -10.03 27.75
N ALA A 92 -24.89 -9.95 26.53
CA ALA A 92 -25.88 -8.91 26.21
C ALA A 92 -27.23 -9.33 26.83
N GLU A 93 -27.99 -8.35 27.34
CA GLU A 93 -29.20 -8.46 28.16
C GLU A 93 -30.10 -9.70 27.90
N GLU A 94 -30.67 -10.22 29.00
CA GLU A 94 -31.48 -11.43 29.06
C GLU A 94 -32.83 -11.29 28.35
N ILE A 95 -32.81 -11.35 27.01
CA ILE A 95 -34.00 -11.67 26.25
C ILE A 95 -34.17 -13.20 26.32
N GLN A 96 -35.34 -13.68 26.75
CA GLN A 96 -35.63 -15.08 27.12
C GLN A 96 -35.24 -16.15 26.08
N ASN A 97 -34.87 -15.79 24.85
CA ASN A 97 -34.44 -16.69 23.78
C ASN A 97 -33.13 -16.27 23.08
N CYS A 98 -32.38 -15.31 23.61
CA CYS A 98 -31.12 -14.84 23.02
C CYS A 98 -29.97 -14.96 24.02
N SER A 99 -28.80 -15.34 23.53
CA SER A 99 -27.55 -15.26 24.27
C SER A 99 -26.50 -14.61 23.40
N ALA A 100 -25.69 -13.74 23.99
CA ALA A 100 -24.57 -13.12 23.30
C ALA A 100 -23.34 -13.18 24.18
N ILE A 101 -22.16 -13.29 23.58
CA ILE A 101 -20.88 -13.13 24.26
C ILE A 101 -19.99 -12.18 23.47
N THR A 102 -19.40 -11.21 24.16
CA THR A 102 -18.37 -10.33 23.57
C THR A 102 -16.99 -10.80 23.99
N ILE A 103 -16.09 -11.06 23.04
CA ILE A 103 -14.67 -11.34 23.31
C ILE A 103 -13.87 -10.10 22.92
N GLY A 104 -13.24 -9.46 23.91
CA GLY A 104 -12.33 -8.33 23.70
C GLY A 104 -10.88 -8.75 23.58
N SER A 105 -10.07 -7.90 22.92
CA SER A 105 -8.65 -8.11 22.70
C SER A 105 -8.37 -9.50 22.11
N VAL A 106 -9.00 -9.80 20.97
CA VAL A 106 -8.92 -11.12 20.33
C VAL A 106 -7.48 -11.48 19.96
N THR A 107 -7.15 -12.76 20.07
CA THR A 107 -5.82 -13.33 19.78
C THR A 107 -5.95 -14.38 18.68
N PRO A 108 -4.87 -14.75 17.94
CA PRO A 108 -4.96 -15.81 16.93
C PRO A 108 -5.55 -17.13 17.46
N GLY A 109 -5.31 -17.44 18.73
CA GLY A 109 -5.88 -18.60 19.41
C GLY A 109 -7.40 -18.55 19.61
N ASP A 110 -8.06 -17.41 19.41
CA ASP A 110 -9.53 -17.29 19.44
C ASP A 110 -10.19 -17.71 18.12
N GLN A 111 -9.43 -17.91 17.05
CA GLN A 111 -9.96 -18.31 15.75
C GLN A 111 -10.60 -19.71 15.84
N GLY A 112 -11.74 -19.87 15.15
CA GLY A 112 -12.44 -21.14 15.06
C GLY A 112 -13.94 -21.01 15.31
N CYS A 113 -14.61 -22.16 15.42
CA CYS A 113 -16.06 -22.21 15.59
C CYS A 113 -16.46 -22.36 17.06
N PHE A 114 -17.46 -21.58 17.43
CA PHE A 114 -18.08 -21.54 18.74
C PHE A 114 -19.50 -22.08 18.63
N GLN A 115 -19.90 -22.85 19.62
CA GLN A 115 -21.20 -23.47 19.72
C GLN A 115 -21.93 -22.91 20.93
N CYS A 116 -23.15 -22.43 20.70
CA CYS A 116 -24.07 -22.03 21.75
C CYS A 116 -25.11 -23.14 21.93
N ILE A 117 -25.30 -23.57 23.18
CA ILE A 117 -26.16 -24.69 23.55
C ILE A 117 -27.19 -24.18 24.55
N PHE A 118 -28.46 -24.19 24.15
CA PHE A 118 -29.60 -23.90 25.01
C PHE A 118 -30.15 -25.21 25.59
N ASN A 119 -30.15 -25.35 26.91
CA ASN A 119 -30.81 -26.46 27.60
C ASN A 119 -32.22 -26.03 27.97
N ILE A 120 -33.22 -26.66 27.35
CA ILE A 120 -34.61 -26.26 27.37
C ILE A 120 -35.44 -27.39 27.99
N TYR A 121 -36.22 -27.11 29.02
CA TYR A 121 -37.17 -28.07 29.54
C TYR A 121 -38.53 -27.90 28.87
N PRO A 122 -39.22 -28.98 28.45
CA PRO A 122 -38.81 -30.40 28.46
C PRO A 122 -38.10 -30.86 27.16
N LEU A 123 -37.78 -29.93 26.24
CA LEU A 123 -37.35 -30.26 24.88
C LEU A 123 -35.92 -30.78 24.74
N GLY A 124 -35.09 -30.69 25.79
CA GLY A 124 -33.69 -31.06 25.75
C GLY A 124 -32.79 -29.93 25.23
N ALA A 125 -31.65 -30.30 24.65
CA ALA A 125 -30.64 -29.34 24.21
C ALA A 125 -30.84 -28.96 22.73
N SER A 126 -30.83 -27.66 22.45
CA SER A 126 -30.78 -27.10 21.10
C SER A 126 -29.51 -26.30 20.91
N MET A 127 -28.88 -26.38 19.74
CA MET A 127 -27.56 -25.80 19.52
C MET A 127 -27.42 -25.11 18.17
N GLY A 128 -26.60 -24.06 18.14
CA GLY A 128 -26.19 -23.37 16.94
C GLY A 128 -24.70 -23.05 16.99
N SER A 129 -24.10 -22.83 15.83
CA SER A 129 -22.66 -22.55 15.70
C SER A 129 -22.41 -21.25 14.95
N VAL A 130 -21.33 -20.57 15.32
CA VAL A 130 -20.81 -19.38 14.65
C VAL A 130 -19.28 -19.51 14.59
N CYS A 131 -18.68 -19.18 13.46
CA CYS A 131 -17.23 -19.24 13.29
C CYS A 131 -16.66 -17.83 13.24
N LEU A 132 -15.54 -17.65 13.95
CA LEU A 132 -14.79 -16.41 13.98
C LEU A 132 -13.49 -16.58 13.22
N ASP A 133 -13.25 -15.66 12.31
CA ASP A 133 -11.98 -15.52 11.61
C ASP A 133 -11.17 -14.36 12.20
N ILE A 134 -9.86 -14.57 12.38
CA ILE A 134 -8.98 -13.59 13.02
C ILE A 134 -7.88 -13.24 12.04
N THR A 135 -7.80 -11.96 11.72
CA THR A 135 -6.79 -11.46 10.80
C THR A 135 -5.68 -10.78 11.58
N GLU A 136 -4.46 -11.25 11.34
CA GLU A 136 -3.27 -10.50 11.71
C GLU A 136 -3.12 -9.32 10.75
N ALA A 137 -3.07 -8.13 11.31
CA ALA A 137 -2.93 -6.93 10.54
C ALA A 137 -1.45 -6.76 10.15
N SER A 138 -1.16 -6.61 8.86
CA SER A 138 0.20 -6.47 8.34
C SER A 138 0.25 -5.43 7.22
N ILE A 139 1.40 -4.80 7.07
CA ILE A 139 1.69 -3.87 5.98
C ILE A 139 3.15 -4.04 5.55
N SER A 140 3.39 -4.08 4.25
CA SER A 140 4.71 -4.23 3.65
C SER A 140 4.83 -3.42 2.36
N ASP A 141 6.08 -3.18 1.97
CA ASP A 141 6.49 -2.64 0.68
C ASP A 141 5.79 -1.33 0.25
N PRO A 142 5.62 -0.33 1.15
CA PRO A 142 5.17 0.99 0.74
C PRO A 142 6.23 1.62 -0.18
N LYS A 143 5.87 1.89 -1.42
CA LYS A 143 6.79 2.46 -2.41
C LYS A 143 6.12 3.52 -3.25
N MET A 144 6.92 4.50 -3.66
CA MET A 144 6.52 5.58 -4.55
C MET A 144 7.51 5.66 -5.71
N GLU A 145 7.02 5.49 -6.93
CA GLU A 145 7.78 5.46 -8.17
C GLU A 145 7.30 6.58 -9.12
N ILE A 146 8.22 7.08 -9.94
CA ILE A 146 7.95 8.14 -10.92
C ILE A 146 8.56 7.67 -12.22
N ASN A 147 7.71 7.53 -13.24
CA ASN A 147 8.10 7.09 -14.58
C ASN A 147 7.64 8.12 -15.61
N LEU A 148 8.19 8.05 -16.83
CA LEU A 148 7.69 8.82 -17.97
C LEU A 148 6.81 7.90 -18.83
N ASP A 149 5.69 8.43 -19.31
CA ASP A 149 4.87 7.74 -20.31
C ASP A 149 5.40 7.96 -21.75
N SER A 150 4.68 7.45 -22.74
CA SER A 150 5.02 7.62 -24.15
C SER A 150 4.95 9.08 -24.64
N ASN A 151 4.21 9.94 -23.93
CA ASN A 151 4.05 11.35 -24.23
C ASN A 151 5.05 12.23 -23.44
N ASN A 152 5.99 11.61 -22.73
CA ASN A 152 6.95 12.28 -21.86
C ASN A 152 6.27 13.03 -20.69
N ASP A 153 5.05 12.62 -20.31
CA ASP A 153 4.34 13.08 -19.13
C ASP A 153 4.76 12.20 -17.92
N HIS A 154 4.84 12.79 -16.72
CA HIS A 154 5.23 12.03 -15.54
C HIS A 154 4.05 11.20 -15.01
N VAL A 155 4.25 9.90 -14.88
CA VAL A 155 3.34 8.97 -14.21
C VAL A 155 3.88 8.73 -12.80
N ILE A 156 3.16 9.24 -11.80
CA ILE A 156 3.50 9.05 -10.40
C ILE A 156 2.64 7.92 -9.86
N SER A 157 3.27 6.90 -9.28
CA SER A 157 2.61 5.71 -8.74
C SER A 157 3.03 5.48 -7.30
N CYS A 158 2.06 5.20 -6.43
CA CYS A 158 2.29 4.79 -5.05
C CYS A 158 1.59 3.46 -4.80
N SER A 159 2.30 2.51 -4.20
CA SER A 159 1.76 1.20 -3.88
C SER A 159 2.12 0.77 -2.47
N ALA A 160 1.20 0.06 -1.82
CA ALA A 160 1.45 -0.60 -0.55
C ALA A 160 0.68 -1.92 -0.47
N THR A 161 1.27 -2.92 0.16
CA THR A 161 0.64 -4.23 0.39
C THR A 161 0.24 -4.33 1.85
N GLY A 162 -0.97 -4.78 2.14
CA GLY A 162 -1.37 -4.99 3.52
C GLY A 162 -2.59 -5.87 3.69
N LYS A 163 -2.77 -6.35 4.92
CA LYS A 163 -3.94 -7.07 5.40
C LYS A 163 -4.45 -6.33 6.65
N PRO A 164 -5.68 -5.78 6.68
CA PRO A 164 -6.57 -5.55 5.53
C PRO A 164 -5.97 -4.56 4.52
N ALA A 165 -6.65 -4.33 3.39
CA ALA A 165 -6.19 -3.43 2.34
C ALA A 165 -5.88 -2.01 2.89
N PRO A 166 -4.70 -1.43 2.60
CA PRO A 166 -4.35 -0.07 3.00
C PRO A 166 -5.12 0.97 2.18
N LYS A 167 -5.24 2.19 2.71
CA LYS A 167 -5.83 3.33 2.00
C LYS A 167 -4.74 4.31 1.59
N ILE A 168 -4.67 4.63 0.30
CA ILE A 168 -3.70 5.58 -0.26
C ILE A 168 -4.39 6.92 -0.53
N THR A 169 -3.75 8.01 -0.10
CA THR A 169 -4.19 9.39 -0.38
C THR A 169 -3.00 10.23 -0.85
N TRP A 170 -3.28 11.24 -1.67
CA TRP A 170 -2.26 12.12 -2.23
C TRP A 170 -2.37 13.51 -1.65
N ASN A 171 -1.22 14.07 -1.27
CA ASN A 171 -1.07 15.48 -0.92
C ASN A 171 -0.07 16.11 -1.88
N VAL A 172 -0.55 17.02 -2.72
CA VAL A 172 0.21 17.66 -3.80
C VAL A 172 0.10 19.16 -3.64
N THR A 173 1.21 19.88 -3.86
CA THR A 173 1.25 21.35 -3.71
C THR A 173 0.43 22.10 -4.76
N ARG A 174 -0.05 21.43 -5.81
CA ARG A 174 -0.88 21.98 -6.88
C ARG A 174 -2.12 21.12 -7.08
N THR A 175 -3.20 21.72 -7.58
CA THR A 175 -4.41 21.00 -7.98
C THR A 175 -4.09 19.97 -9.06
N LEU A 176 -4.48 18.73 -8.84
CA LEU A 176 -4.39 17.66 -9.83
C LEU A 176 -5.38 17.92 -10.96
N GLU A 177 -4.90 17.93 -12.20
CA GLU A 177 -5.74 18.08 -13.38
C GLU A 177 -6.62 16.85 -13.63
N GLN A 178 -6.14 15.67 -13.22
CA GLN A 178 -6.86 14.41 -13.31
C GLN A 178 -6.94 13.72 -11.95
N ASN A 179 -8.10 13.12 -11.66
CA ASN A 179 -8.29 12.34 -10.44
C ASN A 179 -7.39 11.09 -10.45
N PRO A 180 -6.72 10.76 -9.34
CA PRO A 180 -5.91 9.55 -9.24
C PRO A 180 -6.72 8.30 -9.55
N GLN A 181 -6.13 7.37 -10.31
CA GLN A 181 -6.70 6.06 -10.55
C GLN A 181 -6.20 5.10 -9.48
N ASN A 182 -7.14 4.39 -8.85
CA ASN A 182 -6.85 3.43 -7.79
C ASN A 182 -7.21 2.02 -8.28
N TYR A 183 -6.30 1.08 -8.10
CA TYR A 183 -6.51 -0.33 -8.39
C TYR A 183 -5.95 -1.21 -7.26
N SER A 184 -6.50 -2.41 -7.12
CA SER A 184 -6.14 -3.35 -6.06
C SER A 184 -5.88 -4.73 -6.63
N ILE A 185 -4.81 -5.36 -6.14
CA ILE A 185 -4.43 -6.74 -6.48
C ILE A 185 -4.62 -7.58 -5.23
N ASN A 186 -5.45 -8.63 -5.32
CA ASN A 186 -5.67 -9.59 -4.25
C ASN A 186 -4.68 -10.75 -4.39
N HIS A 187 -3.96 -11.07 -3.32
CA HIS A 187 -3.00 -12.16 -3.31
C HIS A 187 -3.57 -13.42 -2.66
N PRO A 188 -3.03 -14.62 -2.98
CA PRO A 188 -3.48 -15.89 -2.37
C PRO A 188 -3.28 -15.95 -0.85
N ASP A 189 -2.31 -15.20 -0.32
CA ASP A 189 -2.02 -15.08 1.11
C ASP A 189 -3.01 -14.16 1.87
N GLN A 190 -4.07 -13.72 1.20
CA GLN A 190 -5.10 -12.79 1.69
C GLN A 190 -4.60 -11.36 1.94
N THR A 191 -3.40 -11.01 1.47
CA THR A 191 -2.96 -9.60 1.43
C THR A 191 -3.52 -8.90 0.20
N VAL A 192 -3.64 -7.57 0.28
CA VAL A 192 -4.10 -6.74 -0.83
C VAL A 192 -3.06 -5.67 -1.10
N THR A 193 -2.55 -5.63 -2.34
CA THR A 193 -1.72 -4.51 -2.80
C THR A 193 -2.63 -3.45 -3.40
N VAL A 194 -2.65 -2.27 -2.80
CA VAL A 194 -3.34 -1.10 -3.34
C VAL A 194 -2.32 -0.25 -4.07
N ILE A 195 -2.67 0.16 -5.28
CA ILE A 195 -1.84 0.99 -6.12
C ILE A 195 -2.69 2.18 -6.57
N SER A 196 -2.15 3.37 -6.38
CA SER A 196 -2.74 4.62 -6.84
C SER A 196 -1.75 5.29 -7.76
N ASN A 197 -2.20 5.76 -8.91
CA ASN A 197 -1.35 6.53 -9.81
C ASN A 197 -2.10 7.72 -10.42
N PHE A 198 -1.33 8.73 -10.83
CA PHE A 198 -1.84 9.85 -11.60
C PHE A 198 -0.75 10.35 -12.54
N THR A 199 -1.19 10.95 -13.65
CA THR A 199 -0.34 11.58 -14.66
C THR A 199 -0.28 13.08 -14.41
N HIS A 200 0.90 13.65 -14.58
CA HIS A 200 1.09 15.09 -14.53
C HIS A 200 2.04 15.53 -15.64
N ARG A 201 1.56 16.44 -16.50
CA ARG A 201 2.39 17.14 -17.47
C ARG A 201 3.14 18.26 -16.77
N THR A 202 4.46 18.22 -16.76
CA THR A 202 5.27 19.15 -15.98
C THR A 202 5.32 20.54 -16.60
N LEU A 203 4.84 21.52 -15.83
CA LEU A 203 5.20 22.93 -15.95
C LEU A 203 5.84 23.37 -14.61
N GLY A 204 7.10 23.01 -14.39
CA GLY A 204 7.91 23.41 -13.21
C GLY A 204 7.97 22.41 -12.05
N ARG A 205 8.47 22.87 -10.89
CA ARG A 205 8.71 22.02 -9.70
C ARG A 205 7.40 21.59 -9.02
N ILE A 206 7.22 20.29 -8.81
CA ILE A 206 6.09 19.75 -8.03
C ILE A 206 6.59 18.90 -6.87
N HIS A 207 5.94 19.04 -5.71
CA HIS A 207 6.19 18.21 -4.54
C HIS A 207 4.99 17.31 -4.33
N VAL A 208 5.21 16.00 -4.44
CA VAL A 208 4.16 14.98 -4.34
C VAL A 208 4.40 14.17 -3.09
N THR A 209 3.34 14.01 -2.30
CA THR A 209 3.35 13.20 -1.08
C THR A 209 2.25 12.14 -1.16
N CYS A 210 2.64 10.88 -1.06
CA CYS A 210 1.75 9.75 -0.87
C CYS A 210 1.61 9.46 0.62
N VAL A 211 0.37 9.36 1.11
CA VAL A 211 0.04 9.03 2.49
C VAL A 211 -0.71 7.71 2.51
N VAL A 212 -0.12 6.70 3.16
CA VAL A 212 -0.66 5.35 3.29
C VAL A 212 -1.19 5.16 4.71
N HIS A 213 -2.49 4.95 4.82
CA HIS A 213 -3.19 4.68 6.06
C HIS A 213 -3.47 3.18 6.21
N HIS A 214 -3.19 2.62 7.38
CA HIS A 214 -3.45 1.21 7.69
C HIS A 214 -3.78 1.00 9.18
N PRO A 215 -4.78 0.17 9.53
CA PRO A 215 -5.22 -0.01 10.91
C PRO A 215 -4.21 -0.72 11.82
N SER A 216 -3.17 -1.38 11.28
CA SER A 216 -2.08 -1.94 12.09
C SER A 216 -1.11 -0.88 12.61
N LEU A 217 -1.14 0.33 12.04
CA LEU A 217 -0.21 1.40 12.37
C LEU A 217 -0.88 2.46 13.24
N SER A 218 -0.14 2.98 14.21
CA SER A 218 -0.57 4.12 15.02
C SER A 218 -0.51 5.46 14.27
N SER A 219 0.22 5.51 13.16
CA SER A 219 0.44 6.71 12.34
C SER A 219 0.61 6.32 10.87
N ASP A 220 0.22 7.21 9.97
CA ASP A 220 0.29 6.97 8.52
C ASP A 220 1.75 6.96 8.01
N ILE A 221 2.01 6.17 6.96
CA ILE A 221 3.29 6.17 6.24
C ILE A 221 3.25 7.28 5.20
N VAL A 222 4.28 8.13 5.21
CA VAL A 222 4.38 9.29 4.32
C VAL A 222 5.59 9.13 3.40
N LEU A 223 5.35 9.08 2.09
CA LEU A 223 6.38 9.02 1.05
C LEU A 223 6.34 10.31 0.23
N SER A 224 7.44 11.04 0.14
CA SER A 224 7.50 12.31 -0.59
C SER A 224 8.61 12.34 -1.63
N LYS A 225 8.35 12.95 -2.78
CA LYS A 225 9.34 13.22 -3.84
C LYS A 225 9.11 14.58 -4.48
N ALA A 226 10.21 15.23 -4.86
CA ALA A 226 10.19 16.43 -5.69
C ALA A 226 10.53 16.07 -7.15
N ILE A 227 9.77 16.61 -8.09
CA ILE A 227 10.05 16.51 -9.53
C ILE A 227 10.51 17.89 -9.99
N GLU A 228 11.72 17.96 -10.53
CA GLU A 228 12.25 19.15 -11.19
C GLU A 228 12.44 18.85 -12.68
N ASP A 229 12.05 19.78 -13.54
CA ASP A 229 12.29 19.68 -14.98
C ASP A 229 13.78 19.94 -15.27
N SER A 230 14.47 18.96 -15.84
CA SER A 230 15.87 19.08 -16.25
C SER A 230 16.04 19.98 -17.49
N GLN A 231 14.97 20.32 -18.22
CA GLN A 231 15.06 21.12 -19.45
C GLN A 231 15.30 22.61 -19.22
N PHE A 232 15.14 23.13 -17.99
CA PHE A 232 15.40 24.55 -17.71
C PHE A 232 16.90 24.89 -17.54
N PHE A 233 17.79 23.89 -17.41
CA PHE A 233 19.22 24.12 -17.18
C PHE A 233 20.06 24.18 -18.47
N GLU A 234 19.59 23.67 -19.61
CA GLU A 234 20.38 23.67 -20.86
C GLU A 234 20.28 24.98 -21.67
N THR A 235 19.18 25.73 -21.53
CA THR A 235 18.97 26.97 -22.28
C THR A 235 19.77 28.16 -21.72
N SER A 236 20.06 28.19 -20.41
CA SER A 236 20.87 29.26 -19.79
C SER A 236 22.37 29.11 -20.10
N ASN A 237 22.88 27.88 -20.05
CA ASN A 237 24.30 27.61 -20.28
C ASN A 237 24.71 27.74 -21.74
N SER A 238 23.84 27.35 -22.69
CA SER A 238 24.13 27.49 -24.13
C SER A 238 24.16 28.94 -24.60
N LEU A 239 23.27 29.80 -24.10
CA LEU A 239 23.26 31.24 -24.40
C LEU A 239 24.48 31.97 -23.80
N SER A 240 24.89 31.59 -22.58
CA SER A 240 26.11 32.14 -21.94
C SER A 240 27.38 31.75 -22.68
N MET A 241 27.54 30.48 -23.03
CA MET A 241 28.75 29.98 -23.70
C MET A 241 28.88 30.51 -25.13
N THR A 242 27.79 30.58 -25.89
CA THR A 242 27.81 31.16 -27.24
C THR A 242 28.16 32.65 -27.22
N SER A 243 27.64 33.42 -26.26
CA SER A 243 27.98 34.83 -26.08
C SER A 243 29.46 35.06 -25.74
N LEU A 244 30.06 34.21 -24.90
CA LEU A 244 31.48 34.30 -24.54
C LEU A 244 32.39 33.96 -25.74
N MET A 245 32.02 32.95 -26.52
CA MET A 245 32.77 32.57 -27.73
C MET A 245 32.75 33.68 -28.79
N ILE A 246 31.60 34.33 -28.99
CA ILE A 246 31.48 35.46 -29.93
C ILE A 246 32.33 36.64 -29.46
N ALA A 247 32.28 36.99 -28.18
CA ALA A 247 33.08 38.09 -27.63
C ALA A 247 34.60 37.85 -27.77
N ALA A 248 35.06 36.62 -27.55
CA ALA A 248 36.47 36.26 -27.71
C ALA A 248 36.94 36.37 -29.17
N ILE A 249 36.11 35.94 -30.13
CA ILE A 249 36.43 36.04 -31.57
C ILE A 249 36.52 37.52 -31.99
N VAL A 250 35.56 38.34 -31.57
CA VAL A 250 35.54 39.78 -31.90
C VAL A 250 36.76 40.51 -31.32
N ALA A 251 37.24 40.11 -30.13
CA ALA A 251 38.45 40.68 -29.54
C ALA A 251 39.76 40.19 -30.21
N ALA A 252 39.79 38.94 -30.69
CA ALA A 252 40.99 38.37 -31.32
C ALA A 252 41.28 38.92 -32.72
N ILE A 253 40.23 39.22 -33.51
CA ILE A 253 40.37 39.74 -34.88
C ILE A 253 41.22 41.03 -34.97
N PRO A 254 40.96 42.11 -34.22
CA PRO A 254 41.78 43.32 -34.30
C PRO A 254 43.21 43.08 -33.83
N ILE A 255 43.42 42.20 -32.85
CA ILE A 255 44.77 41.84 -32.37
C ILE A 255 45.55 41.14 -33.49
N LEU A 256 44.93 40.19 -34.18
CA LEU A 256 45.56 39.49 -35.32
C LEU A 256 45.87 40.44 -36.48
N ILE A 257 44.98 41.41 -36.75
CA ILE A 257 45.21 42.45 -37.77
C ILE A 257 46.41 43.33 -37.40
N ILE A 258 46.52 43.76 -36.13
CA ILE A 258 47.65 44.55 -35.66
C ILE A 258 48.95 43.76 -35.75
N ILE A 259 48.96 42.50 -35.31
CA ILE A 259 50.13 41.62 -35.40
C ILE A 259 50.57 41.48 -36.86
N PHE A 260 49.63 41.26 -37.78
CA PHE A 260 49.93 41.18 -39.21
C PHE A 260 50.56 42.48 -39.74
N TYR A 261 50.00 43.64 -39.38
CA TYR A 261 50.58 44.94 -39.77
C TYR A 261 51.99 45.15 -39.22
N VAL A 262 52.25 44.76 -37.97
CA VAL A 262 53.58 44.85 -37.35
C VAL A 262 54.56 43.92 -38.06
N ILE A 263 54.18 42.68 -38.36
CA ILE A 263 55.03 41.73 -39.10
C ILE A 263 55.36 42.28 -40.48
N VAL A 264 54.37 42.77 -41.23
CA VAL A 264 54.60 43.39 -42.55
C VAL A 264 55.54 44.59 -42.44
N HIS A 265 55.36 45.45 -41.44
CA HIS A 265 56.23 46.61 -41.24
C HIS A 265 57.67 46.20 -40.86
N LEU A 266 57.84 45.16 -40.04
CA LEU A 266 59.15 44.61 -39.70
C LEU A 266 59.84 43.96 -40.90
N CYS A 267 59.11 43.15 -41.69
CA CYS A 267 59.62 42.54 -42.93
C CYS A 267 60.01 43.60 -43.96
N MET A 268 59.20 44.66 -44.12
CA MET A 268 59.53 45.77 -45.02
C MET A 268 60.78 46.54 -44.55
N LYS A 269 60.97 46.68 -43.23
CA LYS A 269 62.17 47.32 -42.64
C LYS A 269 63.43 46.48 -42.87
N GLU A 270 63.36 45.16 -42.68
CA GLU A 270 64.49 44.26 -42.97
C GLU A 270 64.83 44.21 -44.46
N HIS A 271 63.82 44.21 -45.35
CA HIS A 271 64.04 44.21 -46.80
C HIS A 271 64.65 45.54 -47.30
N ILE A 272 64.38 46.67 -46.63
CA ILE A 272 65.05 47.95 -46.91
C ILE A 272 66.50 47.95 -46.41
N ILE A 273 66.77 47.39 -45.22
CA ILE A 273 68.14 47.27 -44.67
C ILE A 273 69.00 46.35 -45.55
N HIS A 274 68.45 45.24 -46.03
CA HIS A 274 69.15 44.31 -46.93
C HIS A 274 69.43 44.94 -48.31
N LYS A 275 68.57 45.86 -48.79
CA LYS A 275 68.76 46.56 -50.07
C LYS A 275 69.79 47.71 -49.97
N ILE A 276 70.04 48.24 -48.76
CA ILE A 276 71.09 49.25 -48.51
C ILE A 276 72.49 48.59 -48.42
N HIS A 277 72.60 47.31 -48.06
CA HIS A 277 73.88 46.63 -47.85
C HIS A 277 74.46 45.85 -49.04
N SER A 278 73.80 45.83 -50.21
CA SER A 278 74.27 45.08 -51.38
C SER A 278 74.70 45.97 -52.56
N HIS A 279 75.86 46.64 -52.43
CA HIS A 279 76.81 46.80 -53.54
C HIS A 279 78.27 46.88 -53.00
N PRO A 280 79.28 46.33 -53.72
CA PRO A 280 80.50 45.80 -53.13
C PRO A 280 81.71 46.76 -53.27
N GLY A 281 82.66 46.69 -52.34
CA GLY A 281 83.89 47.47 -52.43
C GLY A 281 84.90 47.29 -51.28
N THR A 282 85.50 46.09 -51.22
CA THR A 282 86.93 45.82 -50.94
C THR A 282 87.65 46.35 -49.67
N HIS A 283 88.20 45.37 -48.94
CA HIS A 283 89.53 45.31 -48.29
C HIS A 283 89.85 46.22 -47.08
N PHE A 284 90.02 45.64 -45.89
CA PHE A 284 91.35 45.26 -45.38
C PHE A 284 91.30 44.46 -44.08
N CYS A 285 92.30 43.60 -43.97
CA CYS A 285 92.66 42.68 -42.88
C CYS A 285 93.18 43.45 -41.64
N PHE A 286 92.90 42.98 -40.41
CA PHE A 286 93.91 42.57 -39.40
C PHE A 286 93.29 42.25 -38.02
N LEU A 287 93.59 41.01 -37.58
CA LEU A 287 93.99 40.55 -36.26
C LEU A 287 93.15 40.76 -34.97
N SER A 288 92.89 39.61 -34.33
CA SER A 288 93.13 39.30 -32.89
C SER A 288 92.15 39.91 -31.87
N ARG A 289 91.62 39.25 -30.84
CA ARG A 289 92.13 38.12 -30.04
C ARG A 289 91.01 37.63 -29.10
N ARG A 290 90.98 36.31 -28.90
CA ARG A 290 90.65 35.51 -27.70
C ARG A 290 89.32 35.69 -26.95
N PHE A 291 88.61 34.56 -26.91
CA PHE A 291 87.99 33.92 -25.75
C PHE A 291 88.50 34.39 -24.38
N LEU A 292 87.57 34.80 -23.51
CA LEU A 292 87.26 34.18 -22.22
C LEU A 292 85.82 34.55 -21.81
#